data_AF-A0A847BT88-F1
#
_entry.id   AF-A0A847BT88-F1
#
_cell.length_a   1.000
_cell.length_b   1.000
_cell.length_c   1.000
_cell.angle_alpha   90.00
_cell.angle_beta   90.00
_cell.angle_gamma   90.00
#
_symmetry.space_group_name_H-M   'P 1'
#
loop_
_entity.id
_entity.type
_entity.pdbx_description
1 polymer ?
#
loop_
_entity_poly.entity_id
_entity_poly.type
_entity_poly.pdbx_seq_one_letter_code
_entity_poly.pdbx_strand_id
1 'polypeptide(L)'
;MKKTIGVKVSLALIPVLLVSFMIMQYVIINEFRGASLQQTQNNLNMLGQSVFQTLRSAMSFGDATIVESAIDEAAKIKGIESIVVHKSQEVINAFGLNAVVSDDPVIETQFKNPHNLNLELAGTTGRILRLVVPLIAEGECLACHPTSAQGDVLGVMDMRYSFATIDEDLAQRSIKFILIFSAFLLFITTLLLFALKRIVGNPVEALLGRAKDLASGDGDLTARVTIKSDDEIGEVGHNVNVFIEKIQQTVISSQQIAHNVGSTSGTLNTSASTLLESAKNQSSQVKESYALTQKVEKELDRSEKLAIKTAEDNMASFEVLDDMTNSLNEVVGHISSSSSSEQEMA
;
A
#
# COMPACT_ATOMS: atom_id res chain seq x y z
N MET A 1 -16.58 -13.18 4.82
CA MET A 1 -15.38 -12.94 3.99
C MET A 1 -14.38 -12.11 4.77
N LYS A 2 -13.13 -12.57 4.94
CA LYS A 2 -12.06 -11.75 5.54
C LYS A 2 -11.81 -10.54 4.63
N LYS A 3 -12.01 -9.33 5.16
CA LYS A 3 -11.75 -8.07 4.43
C LYS A 3 -10.24 -7.89 4.28
N THR A 4 -9.64 -8.43 3.21
CA THR A 4 -8.23 -8.19 2.87
C THR A 4 -8.02 -6.70 2.61
N ILE A 5 -6.77 -6.22 2.74
CA ILE A 5 -6.43 -4.83 2.44
C ILE A 5 -6.82 -4.48 1.00
N GLY A 6 -6.58 -5.40 0.06
CA GLY A 6 -7.01 -5.26 -1.33
C GLY A 6 -8.51 -4.98 -1.47
N VAL A 7 -9.37 -5.78 -0.81
CA VAL A 7 -10.83 -5.58 -0.87
C VAL A 7 -11.25 -4.24 -0.28
N LYS A 8 -10.61 -3.76 0.80
CA LYS A 8 -10.92 -2.45 1.38
C LYS A 8 -10.57 -1.30 0.43
N VAL A 9 -9.39 -1.36 -0.20
CA VAL A 9 -8.95 -0.36 -1.17
C VAL A 9 -9.85 -0.38 -2.41
N SER A 10 -10.18 -1.56 -2.94
CA SER A 10 -11.11 -1.71 -4.06
C SER A 10 -12.49 -1.14 -3.76
N LEU A 11 -13.03 -1.38 -2.55
CA LEU A 11 -14.33 -0.83 -2.12
C LEU A 11 -14.32 0.70 -2.02
N ALA A 12 -13.17 1.33 -1.76
CA ALA A 12 -13.06 2.78 -1.75
C ALA A 12 -12.91 3.37 -3.15
N LEU A 13 -12.21 2.66 -4.05
CA LEU A 13 -11.81 3.19 -5.36
C LEU A 13 -12.88 3.00 -6.45
N ILE A 14 -13.62 1.87 -6.42
CA ILE A 14 -14.68 1.57 -7.40
C ILE A 14 -15.80 2.63 -7.39
N PRO A 15 -16.35 3.07 -6.24
CA PRO A 15 -17.37 4.11 -6.22
C PRO A 15 -16.88 5.43 -6.80
N VAL A 16 -15.63 5.82 -6.53
CA VAL A 16 -15.03 7.06 -7.06
C VAL A 16 -14.93 6.99 -8.58
N LEU A 17 -14.46 5.86 -9.13
CA LEU A 17 -14.41 5.65 -10.58
C LEU A 17 -15.81 5.66 -11.20
N LEU A 18 -16.79 5.01 -10.57
CA LEU A 18 -18.18 4.98 -11.05
C LEU A 18 -18.81 6.37 -11.05
N VAL A 19 -18.61 7.16 -9.99
CA VAL A 19 -19.14 8.54 -9.92
C VAL A 19 -18.46 9.42 -10.96
N SER A 20 -17.13 9.36 -11.08
CA SER A 20 -16.40 10.09 -12.11
C SER A 20 -16.86 9.72 -13.52
N PHE A 21 -17.12 8.44 -13.76
CA PHE A 21 -17.64 7.93 -15.03
C PHE A 21 -19.05 8.46 -15.31
N MET A 22 -19.95 8.41 -14.33
CA MET A 22 -21.31 8.94 -14.47
C MET A 22 -21.31 10.45 -14.76
N ILE A 23 -20.48 11.23 -14.07
CA ILE A 23 -20.35 12.67 -14.31
C ILE A 23 -19.84 12.92 -15.72
N MET A 24 -18.77 12.25 -16.13
CA MET A 24 -18.20 12.44 -17.47
C MET A 24 -19.20 12.03 -18.56
N GLN A 25 -19.91 10.92 -18.38
CA GLN A 25 -20.91 10.47 -19.33
C GLN A 25 -22.08 11.46 -19.43
N TYR A 26 -22.52 12.02 -18.30
CA TYR A 26 -23.55 13.05 -18.27
C TYR A 26 -23.11 14.31 -19.03
N VAL A 27 -21.89 14.79 -18.78
CA VAL A 27 -21.31 15.95 -19.48
C VAL A 27 -21.22 15.71 -20.98
N ILE A 28 -20.67 14.56 -21.40
CA ILE A 28 -20.52 14.22 -22.83
C ILE A 28 -21.88 14.18 -23.53
N ILE A 29 -22.89 13.53 -22.93
CA ILE A 29 -24.23 13.43 -23.53
C ILE A 29 -24.87 14.81 -23.64
N ASN A 30 -24.75 15.64 -22.62
CA ASN A 30 -25.33 16.98 -22.61
C ASN A 30 -24.65 17.90 -23.64
N GLU A 31 -23.32 17.89 -23.68
CA GLU A 31 -22.52 18.66 -24.63
C GLU A 31 -22.79 18.21 -26.08
N PHE A 32 -22.85 16.90 -26.31
CA PHE A 32 -23.15 16.35 -27.64
C PHE A 32 -24.56 16.70 -28.12
N ARG A 33 -25.55 16.69 -27.22
CA ARG A 33 -26.92 17.10 -27.55
C ARG A 33 -26.98 18.59 -27.90
N GLY A 34 -26.33 19.44 -27.11
CA GLY A 34 -26.24 20.88 -27.36
C GLY A 34 -25.54 21.19 -28.69
N ALA A 35 -24.37 20.62 -28.92
CA ALA A 35 -23.60 20.78 -30.15
C ALA A 35 -24.38 20.32 -31.40
N SER A 36 -25.10 19.19 -31.30
CA SER A 36 -25.93 18.69 -32.41
C SER A 36 -27.08 19.63 -32.76
N LEU A 37 -27.76 20.20 -31.75
CA LEU A 37 -28.86 21.15 -31.97
C LEU A 37 -28.36 22.42 -32.64
N GLN A 38 -27.25 22.98 -32.14
CA GLN A 38 -26.62 24.17 -32.74
C GLN A 38 -26.16 23.90 -34.17
N GLN A 39 -25.53 22.76 -34.43
CA GLN A 39 -25.10 22.38 -35.79
C GLN A 39 -26.30 22.24 -36.73
N THR A 40 -27.41 21.67 -36.25
CA THR A 40 -28.63 21.51 -37.05
C THR A 40 -29.23 22.87 -37.41
N GLN A 41 -29.34 23.78 -36.45
CA GLN A 41 -29.81 25.15 -36.72
C GLN A 41 -28.94 25.87 -37.74
N ASN A 42 -27.61 25.74 -37.65
CA ASN A 42 -26.70 26.31 -38.64
C ASN A 42 -26.90 25.70 -40.03
N ASN A 43 -27.02 24.38 -40.12
CA ASN A 43 -27.29 23.68 -41.38
C ASN A 43 -28.63 24.11 -41.99
N LEU A 44 -29.67 24.30 -41.16
CA LEU A 44 -30.98 24.78 -41.64
C LEU A 44 -30.93 26.23 -42.09
N ASN A 45 -30.22 27.11 -41.40
CA ASN A 45 -30.03 28.49 -41.85
C ASN A 45 -29.33 28.54 -43.22
N MET A 46 -28.28 27.73 -43.41
CA MET A 46 -27.58 27.60 -44.69
C MET A 46 -28.49 27.02 -45.78
N LEU A 47 -29.30 26.01 -45.43
CA LEU A 47 -30.27 25.42 -46.34
C LEU A 47 -31.35 26.43 -46.74
N GLY A 48 -31.89 27.19 -45.79
CA GLY A 48 -32.86 28.25 -46.04
C GLY A 48 -32.31 29.32 -46.96
N GLN A 49 -31.05 29.74 -46.77
CA GLN A 49 -30.37 30.64 -47.70
C GLN A 49 -30.23 30.03 -49.10
N SER A 50 -29.84 28.76 -49.19
CA SER A 50 -29.71 28.07 -50.49
C SER A 50 -31.06 27.96 -51.21
N VAL A 51 -32.13 27.59 -50.50
CA VAL A 51 -33.48 27.51 -51.07
C VAL A 51 -33.94 28.89 -51.52
N PHE A 52 -33.68 29.93 -50.74
CA PHE A 52 -33.98 31.31 -51.15
C PHE A 52 -33.22 31.71 -52.42
N GLN A 53 -31.94 31.36 -52.54
CA GLN A 53 -31.16 31.62 -53.76
C GLN A 53 -31.74 30.90 -54.98
N THR A 54 -32.17 29.64 -54.83
CA THR A 54 -32.85 28.89 -55.89
C THR A 54 -34.19 29.53 -56.26
N LEU A 55 -34.99 29.95 -55.27
CA LEU A 55 -36.26 30.64 -55.50
C LEU A 55 -36.06 31.97 -56.22
N ARG A 56 -35.05 32.74 -55.82
CA ARG A 56 -34.67 34.00 -56.48
C ARG A 56 -34.29 33.75 -57.94
N SER A 57 -33.51 32.71 -58.20
CA SER A 57 -33.18 32.30 -59.58
C SER A 57 -34.44 31.90 -60.36
N ALA A 58 -35.36 31.14 -59.77
CA ALA A 58 -36.63 30.76 -60.39
C ALA A 58 -37.51 31.98 -60.71
N MET A 59 -37.59 32.95 -59.80
CA MET A 59 -38.33 34.21 -59.98
C MET A 59 -37.76 35.07 -61.09
N SER A 60 -36.44 35.03 -61.32
CA SER A 60 -35.80 35.78 -62.41
C SER A 60 -36.27 35.37 -63.82
N PHE A 61 -36.82 34.15 -63.96
CA PHE A 61 -37.41 33.69 -65.22
C PHE A 61 -38.83 34.26 -65.46
N GLY A 62 -39.47 34.83 -64.43
CA GLY A 62 -40.79 35.45 -64.54
C GLY A 62 -41.97 34.49 -64.70
N ASP A 63 -41.76 33.17 -64.52
CA ASP A 63 -42.79 32.14 -64.64
C ASP A 63 -43.13 31.55 -63.26
N ALA A 64 -44.41 31.65 -62.87
CA ALA A 64 -44.90 31.13 -61.61
C ALA A 64 -44.77 29.61 -61.48
N THR A 65 -44.85 28.86 -62.59
CA THR A 65 -44.73 27.40 -62.60
C THR A 65 -43.30 26.93 -62.27
N ILE A 66 -42.29 27.70 -62.69
CA ILE A 66 -40.88 27.43 -62.36
C ILE A 66 -40.65 27.68 -60.86
N VAL A 67 -41.25 28.74 -60.30
CA VAL A 67 -41.18 29.03 -58.87
C VAL A 67 -41.84 27.94 -58.04
N GLU A 68 -43.02 27.45 -58.47
CA GLU A 68 -43.72 26.35 -57.80
C GLU A 68 -42.91 25.04 -57.87
N SER A 69 -42.34 24.70 -59.03
CA SER A 69 -41.44 23.55 -59.18
C SER A 69 -40.22 23.66 -58.28
N ALA A 70 -39.62 24.85 -58.14
CA ALA A 70 -38.47 25.05 -57.27
C ALA A 70 -38.82 24.83 -55.78
N ILE A 71 -40.03 25.23 -55.35
CA ILE A 71 -40.52 24.95 -53.98
C ILE A 71 -40.74 23.44 -53.81
N ASP A 72 -41.37 22.79 -54.78
CA ASP A 72 -41.64 21.34 -54.74
C ASP A 72 -40.38 20.49 -54.75
N GLU A 73 -39.35 20.91 -55.49
CA GLU A 73 -38.03 20.25 -55.47
C GLU A 73 -37.32 20.46 -54.14
N ALA A 74 -37.36 21.68 -53.58
CA ALA A 74 -36.81 21.96 -52.27
C ALA A 74 -37.54 21.15 -51.17
N ALA A 75 -38.85 20.97 -51.26
CA ALA A 75 -39.64 20.20 -50.30
C ALA A 75 -39.30 18.70 -50.30
N LYS A 76 -38.69 18.18 -51.39
CA LYS A 76 -38.22 16.79 -51.48
C LYS A 76 -36.87 16.55 -50.81
N ILE A 77 -36.19 17.59 -50.33
CA ILE A 77 -34.92 17.45 -49.61
C ILE A 77 -35.16 16.62 -48.34
N LYS A 78 -34.29 15.63 -48.11
CA LYS A 78 -34.42 14.70 -46.99
C LYS A 78 -34.54 15.45 -45.66
N GLY A 79 -35.59 15.13 -44.90
CA GLY A 79 -35.86 15.69 -43.58
C GLY A 79 -36.78 16.91 -43.57
N ILE A 80 -37.09 17.50 -44.72
CA ILE A 80 -38.11 18.55 -44.83
C ILE A 80 -39.50 17.91 -44.89
N GLU A 81 -40.40 18.36 -44.01
CA GLU A 81 -41.81 17.93 -44.00
C GLU A 81 -42.67 18.84 -44.88
N SER A 82 -42.37 20.14 -44.90
CA SER A 82 -43.05 21.13 -45.74
C SER A 82 -42.23 22.40 -45.89
N ILE A 83 -42.41 23.08 -47.03
CA ILE A 83 -41.95 24.44 -47.29
C ILE A 83 -43.13 25.22 -47.83
N VAL A 84 -43.42 26.37 -47.25
CA VAL A 84 -44.48 27.27 -47.70
C VAL A 84 -43.91 28.68 -47.77
N VAL A 85 -44.13 29.37 -48.90
CA VAL A 85 -43.77 30.79 -49.04
C VAL A 85 -45.03 31.64 -48.94
N HIS A 86 -45.18 32.28 -47.79
CA HIS A 86 -46.26 33.23 -47.52
C HIS A 86 -45.91 34.57 -48.17
N LYS A 87 -46.72 35.01 -49.13
CA LYS A 87 -46.46 36.24 -49.88
C LYS A 87 -47.02 37.44 -49.12
N SER A 88 -46.38 38.59 -49.24
CA SER A 88 -46.90 39.87 -48.74
C SER A 88 -48.17 40.29 -49.49
N GLN A 89 -48.96 41.18 -48.89
CA GLN A 89 -50.17 41.69 -49.53
C GLN A 89 -49.83 42.44 -50.83
N GLU A 90 -48.71 43.15 -50.85
CA GLU A 90 -48.17 43.88 -51.98
C GLU A 90 -47.87 42.94 -53.15
N VAL A 91 -47.21 41.81 -52.90
CA VAL A 91 -46.90 40.80 -53.91
C VAL A 91 -48.18 40.11 -54.42
N ILE A 92 -49.12 39.78 -53.53
CA ILE A 92 -50.40 39.17 -53.92
C ILE A 92 -51.16 40.09 -54.89
N ASN A 93 -51.24 41.38 -54.55
CA ASN A 93 -51.93 42.39 -55.36
C ASN A 93 -51.22 42.64 -56.68
N ALA A 94 -49.89 42.76 -56.68
CA ALA A 94 -49.10 43.07 -57.87
C ALA A 94 -49.19 41.98 -58.95
N PHE A 95 -49.27 40.70 -58.54
CA PHE A 95 -49.34 39.56 -59.46
C PHE A 95 -50.76 38.98 -59.60
N GLY A 96 -51.78 39.60 -59.00
CA GLY A 96 -53.18 39.15 -59.09
C GLY A 96 -53.39 37.71 -58.57
N LEU A 97 -52.62 37.31 -57.56
CA LEU A 97 -52.61 35.94 -57.06
C LEU A 97 -53.87 35.66 -56.24
N ASN A 98 -54.46 34.48 -56.43
CA ASN A 98 -55.54 34.00 -55.57
C ASN A 98 -54.98 33.37 -54.28
N ALA A 99 -54.37 34.20 -53.44
CA ALA A 99 -53.76 33.80 -52.18
C ALA A 99 -54.17 34.77 -51.05
N VAL A 100 -54.26 34.25 -49.82
CA VAL A 100 -54.55 35.04 -48.62
C VAL A 100 -53.27 35.17 -47.81
N VAL A 101 -53.08 36.32 -47.17
CA VAL A 101 -52.00 36.52 -46.20
C VAL A 101 -52.14 35.50 -45.07
N SER A 102 -51.01 35.03 -44.54
CA SER A 102 -51.01 34.03 -43.46
C SER A 102 -51.63 34.56 -42.18
N ASP A 103 -52.52 33.80 -41.55
CA ASP A 103 -53.08 34.10 -40.22
C ASP A 103 -52.16 33.65 -39.06
N ASP A 104 -51.00 33.06 -39.37
CA ASP A 104 -50.04 32.63 -38.35
C ASP A 104 -49.34 33.85 -37.72
N PRO A 105 -49.47 34.07 -36.40
CA PRO A 105 -48.87 35.23 -35.71
C PRO A 105 -47.35 35.31 -35.88
N VAL A 106 -46.66 34.16 -35.96
CA VAL A 106 -45.21 34.12 -36.16
C VAL A 106 -44.88 34.69 -37.52
N ILE A 107 -45.64 34.34 -38.56
CA ILE A 107 -45.43 34.82 -39.93
C ILE A 107 -45.80 36.30 -40.04
N GLU A 108 -46.90 36.74 -39.45
CA GLU A 108 -47.33 38.15 -39.47
C GLU A 108 -46.27 39.07 -38.86
N THR A 109 -45.65 38.66 -37.74
CA THR A 109 -44.60 39.46 -37.10
C THR A 109 -43.35 39.62 -37.96
N GLN A 110 -43.04 38.66 -38.85
CA GLN A 110 -41.86 38.75 -39.71
C GLN A 110 -41.99 39.83 -40.80
N PHE A 111 -43.22 40.17 -41.22
CA PHE A 111 -43.43 41.29 -42.14
C PHE A 111 -43.18 42.66 -41.47
N LYS A 112 -43.26 42.74 -40.14
CA LYS A 112 -43.06 43.98 -39.36
C LYS A 112 -41.65 44.08 -38.76
N ASN A 113 -41.08 42.96 -38.33
CA ASN A 113 -39.75 42.89 -37.70
C ASN A 113 -38.98 41.67 -38.24
N PRO A 114 -38.41 41.75 -39.45
CA PRO A 114 -37.83 40.59 -40.13
C PRO A 114 -36.55 40.10 -39.45
N HIS A 115 -36.55 38.84 -39.01
CA HIS A 115 -35.36 38.12 -38.58
C HIS A 115 -35.53 36.61 -38.78
N ASN A 116 -34.43 35.88 -38.97
CA ASN A 116 -34.51 34.43 -39.04
C ASN A 116 -34.91 33.88 -37.67
N LEU A 117 -35.94 33.02 -37.65
CA LEU A 117 -36.46 32.44 -36.44
C LEU A 117 -36.43 30.91 -36.52
N ASN A 118 -35.87 30.29 -35.49
CA ASN A 118 -35.83 28.84 -35.33
C ASN A 118 -36.70 28.46 -34.14
N LEU A 119 -37.83 27.80 -34.38
CA LEU A 119 -38.78 27.37 -33.34
C LEU A 119 -38.79 25.84 -33.24
N GLU A 120 -38.54 25.33 -32.04
CA GLU A 120 -38.74 23.91 -31.76
C GLU A 120 -40.21 23.66 -31.39
N LEU A 121 -40.88 22.80 -32.15
CA LEU A 121 -42.28 22.43 -31.93
C LEU A 121 -42.40 20.92 -31.69
N ALA A 122 -43.44 20.52 -30.97
CA ALA A 122 -43.82 19.12 -30.84
C ALA A 122 -44.61 18.70 -32.10
N GLY A 123 -44.04 17.82 -32.92
CA GLY A 123 -44.71 17.20 -34.06
C GLY A 123 -45.37 15.87 -33.68
N THR A 124 -46.04 15.25 -34.66
CA THR A 124 -46.74 13.96 -34.49
C THR A 124 -45.80 12.76 -34.46
N THR A 125 -44.65 12.84 -35.15
CA THR A 125 -43.64 11.78 -35.27
C THR A 125 -42.36 12.07 -34.48
N GLY A 126 -42.29 13.21 -33.79
CA GLY A 126 -41.11 13.64 -33.05
C GLY A 126 -41.02 15.17 -32.95
N ARG A 127 -39.87 15.67 -32.55
CA ARG A 127 -39.60 17.11 -32.50
C ARG A 127 -39.44 17.64 -33.93
N ILE A 128 -39.98 18.82 -34.22
CA ILE A 128 -39.80 19.48 -35.50
C ILE A 128 -39.13 20.83 -35.27
N LEU A 129 -38.22 21.19 -36.17
CA LEU A 129 -37.64 22.53 -36.23
C LEU A 129 -38.38 23.31 -37.30
N ARG A 130 -39.07 24.37 -36.89
CA ARG A 130 -39.67 25.33 -37.80
C ARG A 130 -38.69 26.47 -38.02
N LEU A 131 -38.20 26.59 -39.25
CA LEU A 131 -37.36 27.68 -39.70
C LEU A 131 -38.23 28.69 -40.45
N VAL A 132 -38.23 29.93 -39.99
CA VAL A 132 -38.93 31.04 -40.62
C VAL A 132 -37.90 32.04 -41.14
N VAL A 133 -37.90 32.28 -42.45
CA VAL A 133 -36.95 33.17 -43.13
C VAL A 133 -37.72 34.27 -43.86
N PRO A 134 -37.60 35.55 -43.46
CA PRO A 134 -38.16 36.65 -44.23
C PRO A 134 -37.36 36.86 -45.52
N LEU A 135 -38.08 37.04 -46.62
CA LEU A 135 -37.52 37.31 -47.94
C LEU A 135 -37.49 38.82 -48.15
N ILE A 136 -36.37 39.43 -47.78
CA ILE A 136 -36.18 40.88 -47.83
C ILE A 136 -35.81 41.31 -49.25
N ALA A 137 -36.46 42.36 -49.75
CA ALA A 137 -36.22 42.92 -51.07
C ALA A 137 -34.81 43.53 -51.16
N GLU A 138 -33.98 42.94 -52.03
CA GLU A 138 -32.69 43.50 -52.45
C GLU A 138 -32.87 44.33 -53.72
N GLY A 139 -31.83 45.07 -54.13
CA GLY A 139 -31.91 45.98 -55.29
C GLY A 139 -32.31 45.28 -56.60
N GLU A 140 -31.93 44.03 -56.79
CA GLU A 140 -32.30 43.23 -57.96
C GLU A 140 -33.77 42.78 -57.96
N CYS A 141 -34.39 42.66 -56.79
CA CYS A 141 -35.79 42.25 -56.67
C CYS A 141 -36.74 43.33 -57.24
N LEU A 142 -36.33 44.60 -57.20
CA LEU A 142 -37.14 45.74 -57.61
C LEU A 142 -37.40 45.80 -59.12
N ALA A 143 -36.61 45.06 -59.92
CA ALA A 143 -36.84 44.94 -61.36
C ALA A 143 -38.18 44.25 -61.68
N CYS A 144 -38.57 43.28 -60.85
CA CYS A 144 -39.82 42.51 -60.99
C CYS A 144 -40.87 42.87 -59.93
N HIS A 145 -40.45 43.46 -58.80
CA HIS A 145 -41.32 43.93 -57.73
C HIS A 145 -41.27 45.47 -57.59
N PRO A 146 -41.75 46.23 -58.60
CA PRO A 146 -41.58 47.69 -58.63
C PRO A 146 -42.45 48.44 -57.61
N THR A 147 -43.44 47.78 -57.03
CA THR A 147 -44.33 48.35 -55.99
C THR A 147 -43.74 48.25 -54.59
N SER A 148 -42.56 47.65 -54.44
CA SER A 148 -41.85 47.48 -53.16
C SER A 148 -40.58 48.34 -53.13
N ALA A 149 -40.11 48.67 -51.93
CA ALA A 149 -38.85 49.34 -51.67
C ALA A 149 -37.78 48.35 -51.20
N GLN A 150 -36.51 48.74 -51.34
CA GLN A 150 -35.41 47.97 -50.77
C GLN A 150 -35.57 47.87 -49.24
N GLY A 151 -35.49 46.65 -48.71
CA GLY A 151 -35.76 46.37 -47.29
C GLY A 151 -37.18 45.90 -46.98
N ASP A 152 -38.12 45.99 -47.92
CA ASP A 152 -39.47 45.45 -47.75
C ASP A 152 -39.45 43.93 -47.71
N VAL A 153 -40.33 43.33 -46.91
CA VAL A 153 -40.46 41.87 -46.82
C VAL A 153 -41.45 41.41 -47.90
N LEU A 154 -40.93 40.87 -49.00
CA LEU A 154 -41.75 40.41 -50.14
C LEU A 154 -42.54 39.15 -49.80
N GLY A 155 -42.01 38.33 -48.91
CA GLY A 155 -42.63 37.11 -48.42
C GLY A 155 -41.89 36.54 -47.23
N VAL A 156 -42.42 35.47 -46.65
CA VAL A 156 -41.82 34.75 -45.54
C VAL A 156 -41.86 33.26 -45.89
N MET A 157 -40.68 32.64 -45.93
CA MET A 157 -40.54 31.20 -46.12
C MET A 157 -40.65 30.50 -44.77
N ASP A 158 -41.65 29.64 -44.63
CA ASP A 158 -41.87 28.76 -43.49
C ASP A 158 -41.48 27.32 -43.88
N MET A 159 -40.43 26.80 -43.24
CA MET A 159 -39.91 25.47 -43.48
C MET A 159 -40.00 24.63 -42.21
N ARG A 160 -40.55 23.43 -42.31
CA ARG A 160 -40.60 22.46 -41.21
C ARG A 160 -39.65 21.31 -41.48
N TYR A 161 -38.72 21.08 -40.57
CA TYR A 161 -37.73 20.01 -40.64
C TYR A 161 -37.93 19.00 -39.50
N SER A 162 -37.95 17.71 -39.81
CA SER A 162 -38.15 16.64 -38.84
C SER A 162 -36.84 16.26 -38.14
N PHE A 163 -36.79 16.37 -36.81
CA PHE A 163 -35.66 15.86 -36.03
C PHE A 163 -35.66 14.33 -35.90
N ALA A 164 -36.70 13.61 -36.36
CA ALA A 164 -36.81 12.17 -36.16
C ALA A 164 -35.54 11.39 -36.60
N THR A 165 -35.02 11.73 -37.79
CA THR A 165 -33.80 11.10 -38.33
C THR A 165 -32.54 11.47 -37.54
N ILE A 166 -32.47 12.69 -37.02
CA ILE A 166 -31.35 13.18 -36.22
C ILE A 166 -31.40 12.56 -34.82
N ASP A 167 -32.57 12.48 -34.20
CA ASP A 167 -32.77 11.90 -32.88
C ASP A 167 -32.47 10.40 -32.88
N GLU A 168 -32.81 9.68 -33.96
CA GLU A 168 -32.43 8.28 -34.15
C GLU A 168 -30.91 8.12 -34.26
N ASP A 169 -30.25 8.93 -35.10
CA ASP A 169 -28.79 8.93 -35.23
C ASP A 169 -28.09 9.29 -33.91
N LEU A 170 -28.63 10.25 -33.16
CA LEU A 170 -28.15 10.64 -31.83
C LEU A 170 -28.32 9.51 -30.82
N ALA A 171 -29.45 8.82 -30.82
CA ALA A 171 -29.70 7.68 -29.93
C ALA A 171 -28.73 6.53 -30.23
N GLN A 172 -28.54 6.17 -31.49
CA GLN A 172 -27.61 5.10 -31.86
C GLN A 172 -26.16 5.45 -31.51
N ARG A 173 -25.72 6.68 -31.79
CA ARG A 173 -24.36 7.13 -31.47
C ARG A 173 -24.13 7.23 -29.97
N SER A 174 -25.10 7.76 -29.21
CA SER A 174 -25.01 7.83 -27.75
C SER A 174 -24.94 6.44 -27.12
N ILE A 175 -25.75 5.48 -27.57
CA ILE A 175 -25.66 4.07 -27.11
C ILE A 175 -24.29 3.48 -27.41
N LYS A 176 -23.75 3.67 -28.63
CA LYS A 176 -22.40 3.20 -28.98
C LYS A 176 -21.34 3.79 -28.06
N PHE A 177 -21.39 5.10 -27.77
CA PHE A 177 -20.47 5.71 -26.83
C PHE A 177 -20.63 5.15 -25.42
N ILE A 178 -21.85 5.02 -24.91
CA ILE A 178 -22.12 4.40 -23.60
C ILE A 178 -21.48 3.00 -23.52
N LEU A 179 -21.63 2.17 -24.56
CA LEU A 179 -21.05 0.83 -24.59
C LEU A 179 -19.52 0.85 -24.60
N ILE A 180 -18.90 1.69 -25.44
CA ILE A 180 -17.44 1.83 -25.52
C ILE A 180 -16.86 2.30 -24.18
N PHE A 181 -17.45 3.35 -23.61
CA PHE A 181 -17.02 3.89 -22.32
C PHE A 181 -17.24 2.90 -21.18
N SER A 182 -18.35 2.16 -21.17
CA SER A 182 -18.61 1.12 -20.16
C SER A 182 -17.61 -0.03 -20.26
N ALA A 183 -17.29 -0.48 -21.49
CA ALA A 183 -16.28 -1.49 -21.73
C ALA A 183 -14.89 -1.01 -21.28
N PHE A 184 -14.55 0.25 -21.56
CA PHE A 184 -13.31 0.87 -21.11
C PHE A 184 -13.23 0.96 -19.58
N LEU A 185 -14.31 1.37 -18.91
CA LEU A 185 -14.38 1.42 -17.45
C LEU A 185 -14.17 0.02 -16.85
N LEU A 186 -14.83 -1.00 -17.39
CA LEU A 186 -14.68 -2.38 -16.95
C LEU A 186 -13.22 -2.83 -17.12
N PHE A 187 -12.63 -2.59 -18.29
CA PHE A 187 -11.23 -2.91 -18.58
C PHE A 187 -10.26 -2.25 -17.59
N ILE A 188 -10.38 -0.93 -17.39
CA ILE A 188 -9.54 -0.19 -16.44
C ILE A 188 -9.73 -0.69 -15.01
N THR A 189 -10.97 -0.94 -14.59
CA THR A 189 -11.26 -1.44 -13.25
C THR A 189 -10.62 -2.82 -13.04
N THR A 190 -10.77 -3.75 -13.98
CA THR A 190 -10.14 -5.07 -13.92
C THR A 190 -8.62 -4.98 -13.87
N LEU A 191 -8.01 -4.13 -14.71
CA LEU A 191 -6.57 -3.90 -14.73
C LEU A 191 -6.06 -3.36 -13.39
N LEU A 192 -6.78 -2.38 -12.81
CA LEU A 192 -6.42 -1.75 -11.55
C LEU A 192 -6.54 -2.73 -10.38
N LEU A 193 -7.59 -3.57 -10.36
CA LEU A 193 -7.74 -4.64 -9.37
C LEU A 193 -6.63 -5.68 -9.46
N PHE A 194 -6.26 -6.08 -10.68
CA PHE A 194 -5.15 -7.01 -10.90
C PHE A 194 -3.82 -6.41 -10.42
N ALA A 195 -3.55 -5.15 -10.77
CA ALA A 195 -2.36 -4.44 -10.34
C ALA A 195 -2.29 -4.31 -8.80
N LEU A 196 -3.37 -3.89 -8.15
CA LEU A 196 -3.44 -3.79 -6.69
C LEU A 196 -3.19 -5.13 -5.99
N LYS A 197 -3.77 -6.22 -6.50
CA LYS A 197 -3.53 -7.57 -5.95
C LYS A 197 -2.06 -7.96 -6.08
N ARG A 198 -1.42 -7.66 -7.22
CA ARG A 198 -0.02 -8.02 -7.47
C ARG A 198 0.98 -7.15 -6.71
N ILE A 199 0.76 -5.84 -6.66
CA ILE A 199 1.69 -4.84 -6.10
C ILE A 199 1.53 -4.73 -4.58
N VAL A 200 0.30 -4.76 -4.07
CA VAL A 200 0.04 -4.56 -2.62
C VAL A 200 -0.43 -5.85 -1.97
N GLY A 201 -1.42 -6.52 -2.56
CA GLY A 201 -2.07 -7.68 -1.94
C GLY A 201 -1.12 -8.85 -1.68
N ASN A 202 -0.33 -9.25 -2.68
CA ASN A 202 0.57 -10.39 -2.58
C ASN A 202 1.75 -10.14 -1.62
N PRO A 203 2.47 -8.99 -1.65
CA PRO A 203 3.52 -8.70 -0.67
C PRO A 203 3.00 -8.63 0.77
N VAL A 204 1.83 -8.02 1.00
CA VAL A 204 1.21 -7.99 2.33
C VAL A 204 0.83 -9.38 2.81
N GLU A 205 0.28 -10.24 1.94
CA GLU A 205 -0.01 -11.64 2.29
C GLU A 205 1.26 -12.43 2.62
N ALA A 206 2.36 -12.19 1.90
CA ALA A 206 3.66 -12.80 2.20
C ALA A 206 4.19 -12.36 3.57
N LEU A 207 4.12 -11.06 3.89
CA LEU A 207 4.49 -10.53 5.20
C LEU A 207 3.63 -11.11 6.32
N LEU A 208 2.32 -11.15 6.13
CA LEU A 208 1.39 -11.72 7.11
C LEU A 208 1.63 -13.21 7.32
N GLY A 209 1.91 -13.95 6.24
CA GLY A 209 2.29 -15.36 6.30
C GLY A 209 3.53 -15.58 7.15
N ARG A 210 4.58 -14.77 6.93
CA ARG A 210 5.83 -14.86 7.70
C ARG A 210 5.68 -14.43 9.15
N ALA A 211 4.93 -13.36 9.41
CA ALA A 211 4.63 -12.96 10.78
C ALA A 211 3.87 -14.06 11.54
N LYS A 212 2.91 -14.73 10.88
CA LYS A 212 2.16 -15.84 11.47
C LYS A 212 3.04 -17.07 11.74
N ASP A 213 3.95 -17.38 10.82
CA ASP A 213 4.92 -18.47 10.96
C ASP A 213 5.81 -18.25 12.19
N LEU A 214 6.40 -17.05 12.31
CA LEU A 214 7.21 -16.66 13.46
C LEU A 214 6.44 -16.66 14.78
N ALA A 215 5.16 -16.26 14.76
CA ALA A 215 4.32 -16.23 15.95
C ALA A 215 3.82 -17.61 16.41
N SER A 216 3.97 -18.65 15.59
CA SER A 216 3.44 -19.99 15.89
C SER A 216 4.28 -20.79 16.90
N GLY A 217 5.49 -20.33 17.22
CA GLY A 217 6.40 -20.99 18.17
C GLY A 217 7.41 -21.93 17.51
N ASP A 218 7.03 -22.62 16.43
CA ASP A 218 7.90 -23.49 15.62
C ASP A 218 8.39 -22.78 14.33
N GLY A 219 8.43 -21.46 14.35
CA GLY A 219 8.74 -20.66 13.15
C GLY A 219 10.13 -20.93 12.59
N ASP A 220 10.23 -21.15 11.28
CA ASP A 220 11.49 -21.35 10.59
C ASP A 220 12.27 -20.02 10.48
N LEU A 221 13.23 -19.82 11.39
CA LEU A 221 14.11 -18.65 11.44
C LEU A 221 15.13 -18.61 10.27
N THR A 222 15.19 -19.62 9.40
CA THR A 222 16.03 -19.58 8.20
C THR A 222 15.29 -18.97 7.01
N ALA A 223 13.96 -19.00 7.02
CA ALA A 223 13.15 -18.38 6.00
C ALA A 223 13.27 -16.85 6.03
N ARG A 224 13.14 -16.22 4.86
CA ARG A 224 13.15 -14.76 4.69
C ARG A 224 11.93 -14.32 3.88
N VAL A 225 11.49 -13.09 4.09
CA VAL A 225 10.49 -12.44 3.23
C VAL A 225 11.18 -12.04 1.94
N THR A 226 10.79 -12.63 0.81
CA THR A 226 11.23 -12.18 -0.52
C THR A 226 10.40 -10.98 -0.94
N ILE A 227 11.03 -9.81 -1.07
CA ILE A 227 10.36 -8.60 -1.53
C ILE A 227 11.02 -8.12 -2.80
N LYS A 228 10.19 -7.74 -3.77
CA LYS A 228 10.62 -7.21 -5.07
C LYS A 228 10.25 -5.73 -5.24
N SER A 229 9.75 -5.10 -4.18
CA SER A 229 9.33 -3.69 -4.17
C SER A 229 10.39 -2.84 -3.47
N ASP A 230 10.55 -1.61 -3.95
CA ASP A 230 11.47 -0.59 -3.41
C ASP A 230 10.69 0.57 -2.75
N ASP A 231 9.57 0.21 -2.12
CA ASP A 231 8.63 1.09 -1.42
C ASP A 231 8.59 0.78 0.08
N GLU A 232 7.66 1.40 0.81
CA GLU A 232 7.49 1.17 2.26
C GLU A 232 7.18 -0.30 2.59
N ILE A 233 6.56 -1.06 1.66
CA ILE A 233 6.34 -2.50 1.85
C ILE A 233 7.65 -3.27 1.74
N GLY A 234 8.53 -2.85 0.82
CA GLY A 234 9.93 -3.25 0.73
C GLY A 234 10.68 -3.04 2.04
N GLU A 235 10.63 -1.82 2.56
CA GLU A 235 11.31 -1.46 3.80
C GLU A 235 10.82 -2.29 4.99
N VAL A 236 9.50 -2.49 5.11
CA VAL A 236 8.91 -3.31 6.19
C VAL A 236 9.45 -4.73 6.17
N GLY A 237 9.46 -5.41 5.02
CA GLY A 237 9.96 -6.78 5.03
C GLY A 237 11.49 -6.90 5.10
N HIS A 238 12.25 -5.86 4.70
CA HIS A 238 13.67 -5.78 5.04
C HIS A 238 13.86 -5.75 6.56
N ASN A 239 13.11 -4.90 7.26
CA ASN A 239 13.14 -4.82 8.71
C ASN A 239 12.69 -6.13 9.39
N VAL A 240 11.72 -6.85 8.81
CA VAL A 240 11.35 -8.20 9.27
C VAL A 240 12.52 -9.17 9.11
N ASN A 241 13.24 -9.15 8.00
CA ASN A 241 14.40 -10.02 7.80
C ASN A 241 15.53 -9.72 8.81
N VAL A 242 15.82 -8.44 9.08
CA VAL A 242 16.77 -8.01 10.12
C VAL A 242 16.34 -8.49 11.51
N PHE A 243 15.04 -8.41 11.80
CA PHE A 243 14.49 -8.91 13.06
C PHE A 243 14.68 -10.42 13.21
N ILE A 244 14.40 -11.21 12.16
CA ILE A 244 14.64 -12.66 12.14
C ILE A 244 16.11 -12.98 12.39
N GLU A 245 17.03 -12.26 11.74
CA GLU A 245 18.48 -12.43 11.92
C GLU A 245 18.92 -12.21 13.37
N LYS A 246 18.40 -11.15 14.02
CA LYS A 246 18.70 -10.88 15.44
C LYS A 246 18.18 -11.98 16.37
N ILE A 247 17.00 -12.54 16.09
CA ILE A 247 16.49 -13.69 16.86
C ILE A 247 17.40 -14.90 16.65
N GLN A 248 17.76 -15.20 15.40
CA GLN A 248 18.64 -16.32 15.08
C GLN A 248 19.99 -16.21 15.83
N GLN A 249 20.61 -15.03 15.84
CA GLN A 249 21.85 -14.78 16.58
C GLN A 249 21.69 -14.96 18.10
N THR A 250 20.52 -14.57 18.63
CA THR A 250 20.20 -14.74 20.06
C THR A 250 20.06 -16.23 20.41
N VAL A 251 19.39 -17.02 19.57
CA VAL A 251 19.25 -18.47 19.76
C VAL A 251 20.61 -19.17 19.73
N ILE A 252 21.46 -18.83 18.75
CA ILE A 252 22.83 -19.37 18.65
C ILE A 252 23.63 -19.04 19.92
N SER A 253 23.55 -17.78 20.38
CA SER A 253 24.27 -17.36 21.60
C SER A 253 23.78 -18.10 22.84
N SER A 254 22.46 -18.29 22.98
CA SER A 254 21.88 -19.08 24.08
C SER A 254 22.32 -20.54 24.05
N GLN A 255 22.40 -21.17 22.88
CA GLN A 255 22.92 -22.54 22.74
C GLN A 255 24.39 -22.64 23.15
N GLN A 256 25.21 -21.67 22.76
CA GLN A 256 26.62 -21.62 23.14
C GLN A 256 26.80 -21.42 24.65
N ILE A 257 25.99 -20.56 25.27
CA ILE A 257 25.97 -20.38 26.73
C ILE A 257 25.56 -21.68 27.42
N ALA A 258 24.51 -22.36 26.95
CA ALA A 258 24.07 -23.63 27.51
C ALA A 258 25.16 -24.71 27.44
N HIS A 259 25.89 -24.78 26.31
CA HIS A 259 27.03 -25.69 26.16
C HIS A 259 28.17 -25.37 27.13
N ASN A 260 28.51 -24.09 27.29
CA ASN A 260 29.55 -23.64 28.23
C ASN A 260 29.16 -23.95 29.68
N VAL A 261 27.89 -23.75 30.05
CA VAL A 261 27.36 -24.13 31.37
C VAL A 261 27.46 -25.63 31.58
N GLY A 262 27.10 -26.45 30.58
CA GLY A 262 27.23 -27.91 30.65
C GLY A 262 28.69 -28.36 30.85
N SER A 263 29.61 -27.80 30.06
CA SER A 263 31.05 -28.09 30.18
C SER A 263 31.61 -27.68 31.54
N THR A 264 31.30 -26.46 31.99
CA THR A 264 31.71 -25.95 33.31
C THR A 264 31.17 -26.84 34.44
N SER A 265 29.90 -27.23 34.36
CA SER A 265 29.29 -28.16 35.34
C SER A 265 30.02 -29.50 35.38
N GLY A 266 30.42 -30.03 34.22
CA GLY A 266 31.25 -31.23 34.13
C GLY A 266 32.60 -31.07 34.83
N THR A 267 33.32 -29.98 34.57
CA THR A 267 34.62 -29.68 35.21
C THR A 267 34.49 -29.49 36.72
N LEU A 268 33.40 -28.87 37.18
CA LEU A 268 33.10 -28.68 38.59
C LEU A 268 32.84 -30.03 39.28
N ASN A 269 32.10 -30.94 38.64
CA ASN A 269 31.84 -32.28 39.17
C ASN A 269 33.13 -33.11 39.31
N THR A 270 34.03 -33.03 38.31
CA THR A 270 35.35 -33.67 38.39
C THR A 270 36.17 -33.06 39.52
N SER A 271 36.21 -31.73 39.64
CA SER A 271 36.94 -31.03 40.70
C SER A 271 36.43 -31.38 42.09
N ALA A 272 35.10 -31.46 42.27
CA ALA A 272 34.48 -31.88 43.52
C ALA A 272 34.86 -33.33 43.88
N SER A 273 34.91 -34.23 42.89
CA SER A 273 35.33 -35.63 43.10
C SER A 273 36.81 -35.73 43.50
N THR A 274 37.70 -34.98 42.85
CA THR A 274 39.13 -34.92 43.22
C THR A 274 39.31 -34.31 44.61
N LEU A 275 38.52 -33.29 44.97
CA LEU A 275 38.56 -32.68 46.29
C LEU A 275 38.11 -33.66 47.38
N LEU A 276 37.04 -34.44 47.14
CA LEU A 276 36.58 -35.49 48.04
C LEU A 276 37.65 -36.56 48.27
N GLU A 277 38.31 -37.01 47.21
CA GLU A 277 39.40 -37.99 47.32
C GLU A 277 40.61 -37.41 48.07
N SER A 278 40.97 -36.14 47.80
CA SER A 278 42.04 -35.45 48.50
C SER A 278 41.73 -35.28 49.99
N ALA A 279 40.49 -34.92 50.34
CA ALA A 279 40.03 -34.80 51.72
C ALA A 279 40.07 -36.15 52.45
N LYS A 280 39.72 -37.24 51.76
CA LYS A 280 39.84 -38.61 52.29
C LYS A 280 41.28 -38.99 52.58
N ASN A 281 42.20 -38.71 51.64
CA ASN A 281 43.63 -38.97 51.82
C ASN A 281 44.21 -38.13 52.97
N GLN A 282 43.85 -36.86 53.07
CA GLN A 282 44.24 -35.98 54.17
C GLN A 282 43.72 -36.50 55.51
N SER A 283 42.46 -36.96 55.58
CA SER A 283 41.90 -37.57 56.79
C SER A 283 42.70 -38.81 57.22
N SER A 284 43.13 -39.64 56.26
CA SER A 284 43.99 -40.80 56.54
C SER A 284 45.36 -40.39 57.08
N GLN A 285 46.01 -39.41 56.46
CA GLN A 285 47.30 -38.88 56.93
C GLN A 285 47.19 -38.27 58.35
N VAL A 286 46.11 -37.56 58.65
CA VAL A 286 45.87 -37.03 60.00
C VAL A 286 45.73 -38.16 61.02
N LYS A 287 45.04 -39.25 60.69
CA LYS A 287 44.96 -40.44 61.56
C LYS A 287 46.32 -41.09 61.79
N GLU A 288 47.12 -41.24 60.74
CA GLU A 288 48.47 -41.79 60.84
C GLU A 288 49.39 -40.90 61.68
N SER A 289 49.36 -39.59 61.44
CA SER A 289 50.12 -38.61 62.22
C SER A 289 49.70 -38.64 63.68
N TYR A 290 48.41 -38.75 63.98
CA TYR A 290 47.91 -38.89 65.35
C TYR A 290 48.43 -40.16 66.02
N ALA A 291 48.39 -41.30 65.32
CA ALA A 291 48.94 -42.57 65.82
C ALA A 291 50.45 -42.50 66.05
N LEU A 292 51.19 -41.79 65.18
CA LEU A 292 52.61 -41.54 65.36
C LEU A 292 52.87 -40.67 66.61
N THR A 293 52.10 -39.60 66.80
CA THR A 293 52.21 -38.75 68.00
C THR A 293 51.98 -39.56 69.28
N GLN A 294 50.98 -40.45 69.31
CA GLN A 294 50.78 -41.35 70.45
C GLN A 294 51.96 -42.30 70.69
N LYS A 295 52.59 -42.82 69.63
CA LYS A 295 53.81 -43.63 69.77
C LYS A 295 54.97 -42.81 70.33
N VAL A 296 55.15 -41.58 69.85
CA VAL A 296 56.20 -40.67 70.34
C VAL A 296 55.97 -40.33 71.81
N GLU A 297 54.73 -40.03 72.21
CA GLU A 297 54.37 -39.79 73.62
C GLU A 297 54.74 -40.98 74.51
N LYS A 298 54.44 -42.20 74.07
CA LYS A 298 54.81 -43.43 74.80
C LYS A 298 56.32 -43.66 74.88
N GLU A 299 57.07 -43.38 73.81
CA GLU A 299 58.53 -43.48 73.85
C GLU A 299 59.16 -42.38 74.72
N LEU A 300 58.58 -41.17 74.76
CA LEU A 300 59.01 -40.10 75.66
C LEU A 300 58.79 -40.49 77.12
N ASP A 301 57.62 -41.02 77.49
CA ASP A 301 57.36 -41.55 78.85
C ASP A 301 58.35 -42.68 79.21
N ARG A 302 58.67 -43.55 78.25
CA ARG A 302 59.68 -44.60 78.44
C ARG A 302 61.08 -44.02 78.64
N SER A 303 61.44 -43.00 77.85
CA SER A 303 62.73 -42.31 77.94
C SER A 303 62.86 -41.54 79.26
N GLU A 304 61.80 -40.91 79.74
CA GLU A 304 61.75 -40.22 81.03
C GLU A 304 62.01 -41.20 82.17
N LYS A 305 61.26 -42.32 82.21
CA LYS A 305 61.46 -43.38 83.22
C LYS A 305 62.89 -43.93 83.19
N LEU A 306 63.45 -44.11 82.00
CA LEU A 306 64.82 -44.58 81.83
C LEU A 306 65.84 -43.55 82.35
N ALA A 307 65.62 -42.26 82.07
CA ALA A 307 66.49 -41.18 82.55
C ALA A 307 66.44 -41.06 84.08
N ILE A 308 65.25 -41.15 84.70
CA ILE A 308 65.09 -41.18 86.16
C ILE A 308 65.87 -42.36 86.75
N LYS A 309 65.65 -43.57 86.22
CA LYS A 309 66.36 -44.76 86.68
C LYS A 309 67.88 -44.64 86.52
N THR A 310 68.35 -44.08 85.41
CA THR A 310 69.79 -43.85 85.19
C THR A 310 70.36 -42.85 86.21
N ALA A 311 69.60 -41.83 86.59
CA ALA A 311 70.00 -40.89 87.63
C ALA A 311 70.07 -41.57 89.01
N GLU A 312 69.10 -42.42 89.35
CA GLU A 312 69.11 -43.26 90.57
C GLU A 312 70.32 -44.20 90.59
N ASP A 313 70.57 -44.94 89.50
CA ASP A 313 71.71 -45.86 89.36
C ASP A 313 73.06 -45.11 89.47
N ASN A 314 73.15 -43.89 88.93
CA ASN A 314 74.33 -43.03 89.09
C ASN A 314 74.51 -42.56 90.54
N MET A 315 73.44 -42.16 91.22
CA MET A 315 73.52 -41.77 92.64
C MET A 315 73.99 -42.93 93.51
N ALA A 316 73.45 -44.13 93.30
CA ALA A 316 73.91 -45.34 93.98
C ALA A 316 75.39 -45.65 93.68
N SER A 317 75.82 -45.44 92.43
CA SER A 317 77.23 -45.60 92.06
C SER A 317 78.14 -44.58 92.76
N PHE A 318 77.70 -43.33 92.94
CA PHE A 318 78.43 -42.32 93.70
C PHE A 318 78.55 -42.69 95.19
N GLU A 319 77.52 -43.26 95.79
CA GLU A 319 77.55 -43.74 97.18
C GLU A 319 78.58 -44.87 97.35
N VAL A 320 78.62 -45.83 96.42
CA VAL A 320 79.65 -46.89 96.40
C VAL A 320 81.06 -46.31 96.22
N LEU A 321 81.23 -45.30 95.36
CA LEU A 321 82.52 -44.61 95.19
C LEU A 321 82.95 -43.84 96.44
N ASP A 322 82.01 -43.22 97.16
CA ASP A 322 82.28 -42.55 98.43
C ASP A 322 82.72 -43.56 99.50
N ASP A 323 82.00 -44.69 99.63
CA ASP A 323 82.35 -45.78 100.55
C ASP A 323 83.74 -46.38 100.23
N MET A 324 84.03 -46.56 98.93
CA MET A 324 85.34 -46.99 98.45
C MET A 324 86.44 -45.96 98.78
N THR A 325 86.15 -44.66 98.70
CA THR A 325 87.08 -43.58 99.08
C THR A 325 87.33 -43.56 100.58
N ASN A 326 86.29 -43.73 101.40
CA ASN A 326 86.39 -43.84 102.85
C ASN A 326 87.24 -45.06 103.26
N SER A 327 86.99 -46.21 102.64
CA SER A 327 87.78 -47.43 102.83
C SER A 327 89.24 -47.24 102.43
N LEU A 328 89.52 -46.55 101.32
CA LEU A 328 90.89 -46.21 100.91
C LEU A 328 91.58 -45.28 101.92
N ASN A 329 90.86 -44.28 102.45
CA ASN A 329 91.38 -43.41 103.51
C ASN A 329 91.67 -44.18 104.79
N GLU A 330 90.83 -45.15 105.16
CA GLU A 330 91.06 -46.04 106.30
C GLU A 330 92.31 -46.91 106.08
N VAL A 331 92.48 -47.49 104.88
CA VAL A 331 93.68 -48.24 104.51
C VAL A 331 94.94 -47.37 104.55
N VAL A 332 94.89 -46.14 104.01
CA VAL A 332 95.99 -45.17 104.09
C VAL A 332 96.28 -44.80 105.55
N GLY A 333 95.25 -44.63 106.37
CA GLY A 333 95.37 -44.41 107.81
C GLY A 333 96.09 -45.56 108.52
N HIS A 334 95.71 -46.80 108.23
CA HIS A 334 96.38 -48.00 108.74
C HIS A 334 97.84 -48.10 108.28
N ILE A 335 98.14 -47.79 107.01
CA ILE A 335 99.51 -47.77 106.49
C ILE A 335 100.34 -46.70 107.20
N SER A 336 99.79 -45.50 107.40
CA SER A 336 100.46 -44.40 108.11
C SER A 336 100.71 -44.74 109.58
N SER A 337 99.72 -45.32 110.28
CA SER A 337 99.91 -45.77 111.67
C SER A 337 100.93 -46.90 111.78
N SER A 338 100.89 -47.87 110.86
CA SER A 338 101.86 -48.97 110.81
C SER A 338 103.27 -48.46 110.51
N SER A 339 103.40 -47.50 109.59
CA SER A 339 104.69 -46.86 109.29
C SER A 339 105.22 -46.06 110.47
N SER A 340 104.36 -45.35 111.22
CA SER A 340 104.74 -44.67 112.47
C SER A 340 105.22 -45.66 113.53
N SER A 341 104.53 -46.79 113.70
CA SER A 341 104.96 -47.85 114.62
C SER A 341 106.27 -48.51 114.21
N GLU A 342 106.56 -48.66 112.91
CA GLU A 342 107.89 -49.14 112.47
C GLU A 342 108.99 -48.11 112.70
N GLN A 343 108.70 -46.81 112.56
CA GLN A 343 109.68 -45.74 112.75
C GLN A 343 110.02 -45.48 114.23
N GLU A 344 109.12 -45.83 115.16
CA GLU A 344 109.38 -45.87 116.61
C GLU A 344 110.18 -47.12 117.05
N MET A 345 110.30 -48.14 116.19
CA MET A 345 111.05 -49.37 116.44
C MET A 345 112.48 -49.38 115.83
N ALA A 346 112.89 -48.31 115.15
CA ALA A 346 114.22 -48.15 114.52
C ALA A 346 115.14 -47.23 115.32
#